data_AF-A0A373I835-F1
#
_entry.id   AF-A0A373I835-F1
#
_cell.length_a   1.000
_cell.length_b   1.000
_cell.length_c   1.000
_cell.angle_alpha   90.00
_cell.angle_beta   90.00
_cell.angle_gamma   90.00
#
_symmetry.space_group_name_H-M   'P 1'
#
loop_
_entity.id
_entity.type
_entity.pdbx_description
1 polymer ?
#
loop_
_entity_poly.entity_id
_entity_poly.type
_entity_poly.pdbx_seq_one_letter_code
_entity_poly.pdbx_strand_id
1 'polypeptide(L)'
;MELFHGSSVIVDQPKIITDGFYKDFGYGFYCTNLEKQAKRWALTKKHGHVVNVYSYTKDDSLNTLVFNEMTDEWLDFVVDCRRGKTHNYDCVEGPMADDTIWNYVDDFVRGLITREAFWELVKFKYPTHQIVFCTEESLKQLCFERSYSL
;
A
#
# COMPACT_ATOMS: atom_id res chain seq x y z
N MET A 1 -16.80 -2.30 4.34
CA MET A 1 -16.43 -0.91 3.95
C MET A 1 -16.08 -0.88 2.46
N GLU A 2 -15.98 0.28 1.82
CA GLU A 2 -15.47 0.36 0.44
C GLU A 2 -13.95 0.52 0.43
N LEU A 3 -13.28 -0.21 -0.47
CA LEU A 3 -11.87 -0.05 -0.80
C LEU A 3 -11.71 0.25 -2.29
N PHE A 4 -10.68 1.04 -2.61
CA PHE A 4 -10.43 1.57 -3.95
C PHE A 4 -9.05 1.15 -4.45
N HIS A 5 -8.97 0.79 -5.73
CA HIS A 5 -7.72 0.48 -6.44
C HIS A 5 -7.62 1.31 -7.73
N GLY A 6 -6.56 2.10 -7.85
CA GLY A 6 -6.26 2.86 -9.06
C GLY A 6 -5.37 2.09 -10.04
N SER A 7 -5.80 1.97 -11.29
CA SER A 7 -5.12 1.16 -12.31
C SER A 7 -5.37 1.67 -13.72
N SER A 8 -4.76 1.00 -14.70
CA SER A 8 -4.94 1.29 -16.13
C SER A 8 -6.14 0.58 -16.75
N VAL A 9 -6.76 -0.35 -16.03
CA VAL A 9 -7.76 -1.29 -16.55
C VAL A 9 -8.83 -1.57 -15.50
N ILE A 10 -9.92 -2.20 -15.92
CA ILE A 10 -10.87 -2.79 -14.97
C ILE A 10 -10.19 -4.01 -14.35
N VAL A 11 -10.24 -4.11 -13.03
CA VAL A 11 -9.73 -5.23 -12.25
C VAL A 11 -10.93 -5.81 -11.49
N ASP A 12 -11.66 -6.71 -12.12
CA ASP A 12 -12.79 -7.42 -11.50
C ASP A 12 -12.31 -8.67 -10.73
N GLN A 13 -11.13 -9.19 -11.07
CA GLN A 13 -10.45 -10.27 -10.38
C GLN A 13 -9.09 -9.77 -9.87
N PRO A 14 -9.01 -9.30 -8.61
CA PRO A 14 -7.75 -8.98 -7.95
C PRO A 14 -6.76 -10.14 -8.03
N LYS A 15 -5.47 -9.82 -8.21
CA LYS A 15 -4.38 -10.79 -8.24
C LYS A 15 -3.17 -10.23 -7.50
N ILE A 16 -2.43 -11.11 -6.85
CA ILE A 16 -1.14 -10.78 -6.24
C ILE A 16 -0.14 -10.55 -7.37
N ILE A 17 0.47 -9.37 -7.38
CA ILE A 17 1.53 -9.02 -8.32
C ILE A 17 2.86 -9.14 -7.58
N THR A 18 3.71 -10.05 -8.05
CA THR A 18 5.05 -10.34 -7.50
C THR A 18 6.19 -9.83 -8.39
N ASP A 19 5.86 -9.12 -9.48
CA ASP A 19 6.84 -8.47 -10.35
C ASP A 19 7.01 -6.97 -10.01
N GLY A 20 8.17 -6.42 -10.36
CA GLY A 20 8.48 -4.99 -10.19
C GLY A 20 9.28 -4.63 -8.93
N PHE A 21 9.34 -3.31 -8.66
CA PHE A 21 10.08 -2.75 -7.53
C PHE A 21 9.42 -3.09 -6.19
N TYR A 22 10.24 -3.31 -5.16
CA TYR A 22 9.77 -3.54 -3.79
C TYR A 22 8.97 -2.33 -3.29
N LYS A 23 7.67 -2.54 -3.08
CA LYS A 23 6.76 -1.57 -2.47
C LYS A 23 6.89 -1.57 -0.96
N ASP A 24 6.31 -0.56 -0.33
CA ASP A 24 6.41 -0.29 1.10
C ASP A 24 6.01 -1.49 1.97
N PHE A 25 4.99 -2.25 1.57
CA PHE A 25 4.49 -3.44 2.27
C PHE A 25 4.66 -4.74 1.47
N GLY A 26 5.65 -4.78 0.57
CA GLY A 26 5.96 -5.98 -0.21
C GLY A 26 5.01 -6.24 -1.40
N TYR A 27 4.96 -7.49 -1.84
CA TYR A 27 4.14 -7.92 -2.98
C TYR A 27 2.69 -8.16 -2.58
N GLY A 28 1.76 -7.82 -3.46
CA GLY A 28 0.34 -7.98 -3.18
C GLY A 28 -0.56 -7.08 -4.00
N PHE A 29 -1.86 -7.20 -3.73
CA PHE A 29 -2.88 -6.34 -4.30
C PHE A 29 -3.15 -5.16 -3.37
N TYR A 30 -2.90 -3.94 -3.84
CA TYR A 30 -2.96 -2.74 -3.01
C TYR A 30 -4.29 -2.01 -3.18
N CYS A 31 -4.91 -1.66 -2.06
CA CYS A 31 -6.12 -0.86 -1.99
C CYS A 31 -5.95 0.30 -1.01
N THR A 32 -6.90 1.22 -1.03
CA THR A 32 -7.03 2.28 -0.03
C THR A 32 -8.51 2.58 0.25
N ASN A 33 -8.85 3.01 1.46
CA ASN A 33 -10.19 3.52 1.78
C ASN A 33 -10.39 4.98 1.31
N LEU A 34 -9.37 5.61 0.72
CA LEU A 34 -9.42 6.99 0.23
C LEU A 34 -9.60 7.03 -1.29
N GLU A 35 -10.83 7.24 -1.77
CA GLU A 35 -11.14 7.34 -3.21
C GLU A 35 -10.24 8.34 -3.94
N LYS A 36 -10.01 9.52 -3.35
CA LYS A 36 -9.15 10.58 -3.92
C LYS A 36 -7.70 10.10 -4.13
N GLN A 37 -7.20 9.22 -3.27
CA GLN A 37 -5.88 8.63 -3.42
C GLN A 37 -5.87 7.59 -4.55
N ALA A 38 -6.88 6.72 -4.63
CA ALA A 38 -7.00 5.78 -5.74
C ALA A 38 -7.11 6.49 -7.10
N LYS A 39 -7.78 7.65 -7.16
CA LYS A 39 -7.78 8.50 -8.36
C LYS A 39 -6.37 8.92 -8.76
N ARG A 40 -5.54 9.37 -7.81
CA ARG A 40 -4.13 9.72 -8.07
C ARG A 40 -3.35 8.50 -8.57
N TRP A 41 -3.53 7.33 -7.95
CA TRP A 41 -2.90 6.09 -8.40
C TRP A 41 -3.28 5.69 -9.83
N ALA A 42 -4.53 5.93 -10.24
CA ALA A 42 -4.97 5.69 -11.62
C ALA A 42 -4.35 6.70 -12.59
N LEU A 43 -4.25 7.98 -12.19
CA LEU A 43 -3.66 9.05 -13.01
C LEU A 43 -2.14 8.91 -13.21
N THR A 44 -1.43 8.17 -12.36
CA THR A 44 0.01 7.88 -12.58
C THR A 44 0.26 6.81 -13.66
N LYS A 45 -0.79 6.13 -14.13
CA LYS A 45 -0.67 5.13 -15.20
C LYS A 45 -0.52 5.79 -16.56
N LYS A 46 0.30 5.22 -17.44
CA LYS A 46 0.59 5.79 -18.76
C LYS A 46 -0.65 5.83 -19.67
N HIS A 47 -1.50 4.82 -19.58
CA HIS A 47 -2.72 4.66 -20.38
C HIS A 47 -3.82 4.08 -19.51
N GLY A 48 -5.05 4.55 -19.72
CA GLY A 48 -6.21 4.14 -18.91
C GLY A 48 -6.12 4.68 -17.48
N HIS A 49 -7.22 5.25 -17.00
CA HIS A 49 -7.29 5.82 -15.67
C HIS A 49 -8.56 5.30 -15.00
N VAL A 50 -8.49 4.09 -14.47
CA VAL A 50 -9.64 3.37 -13.92
C VAL A 50 -9.51 3.28 -12.40
N VAL A 51 -10.56 3.67 -11.70
CA VAL A 51 -10.76 3.37 -10.28
C VAL A 51 -11.67 2.17 -10.17
N ASN A 52 -11.20 1.12 -9.50
CA ASN A 52 -11.96 -0.07 -9.15
C ASN A 52 -12.43 0.04 -7.70
N VAL A 53 -13.68 -0.32 -7.44
CA VAL A 53 -14.31 -0.25 -6.12
C VAL A 53 -14.70 -1.65 -5.68
N TYR A 54 -14.32 -1.99 -4.45
CA TYR A 54 -14.61 -3.27 -3.83
C TYR A 54 -15.35 -3.06 -2.52
N SER A 55 -16.33 -3.91 -2.24
CA SER A 55 -16.77 -4.11 -0.87
C SER A 55 -15.73 -4.99 -0.16
N TYR A 56 -15.34 -4.56 1.03
CA TYR A 56 -14.37 -5.22 1.89
C TYR A 56 -15.03 -5.66 3.19
N THR A 57 -14.94 -6.96 3.45
CA THR A 57 -15.36 -7.62 4.70
C THR A 57 -14.15 -8.27 5.32
N LYS A 58 -13.72 -7.76 6.48
CA LYS A 58 -12.57 -8.28 7.21
C LYS A 58 -12.84 -9.69 7.73
N ASP A 59 -11.86 -10.57 7.56
CA ASP A 59 -11.79 -11.88 8.20
C ASP A 59 -10.75 -11.84 9.33
N ASP A 60 -11.22 -11.87 10.58
CA ASP A 60 -10.37 -11.81 11.77
C ASP A 60 -9.55 -13.09 11.99
N SER A 61 -9.75 -14.15 11.21
CA SER A 61 -8.92 -15.36 11.26
C SER A 61 -7.59 -15.22 10.50
N LEU A 62 -7.48 -14.21 9.62
CA LEU A 62 -6.27 -13.96 8.83
C LEU A 62 -5.24 -13.14 9.59
N ASN A 63 -3.96 -13.42 9.34
CA ASN A 63 -2.85 -12.75 9.98
C ASN A 63 -2.63 -11.35 9.40
N THR A 64 -3.30 -10.35 9.98
CA THR A 64 -3.24 -8.95 9.55
C THR A 64 -2.34 -8.12 10.46
N LEU A 65 -1.32 -7.50 9.88
CA LEU A 65 -0.50 -6.49 10.56
C LEU A 65 -1.11 -5.10 10.33
N VAL A 66 -1.31 -4.33 11.40
CA VAL A 66 -1.86 -2.97 11.32
C VAL A 66 -0.92 -1.96 11.98
N PHE A 67 -0.53 -0.94 11.21
CA PHE A 67 0.13 0.26 11.70
C PHE A 67 -0.87 1.40 11.73
N ASN A 68 -1.17 1.95 12.90
CA ASN A 68 -2.11 3.08 13.01
C ASN A 68 -1.47 4.41 12.61
N GLU A 69 -0.15 4.51 12.75
CA GLU A 69 0.65 5.69 12.47
C GLU A 69 2.08 5.28 12.06
N MET A 70 2.88 6.25 11.62
CA MET A 70 4.30 5.99 11.38
C MET A 70 5.01 5.89 12.72
N THR A 71 5.61 4.73 12.99
CA THR A 71 6.46 4.45 14.15
C THR A 71 7.80 3.88 13.71
N ASP A 72 8.72 3.66 14.64
CA ASP A 72 9.98 2.98 14.33
C ASP A 72 9.76 1.57 13.78
N GLU A 73 8.78 0.84 14.30
CA GLU A 73 8.39 -0.49 13.80
C GLU A 73 7.84 -0.43 12.38
N TRP A 74 7.05 0.60 12.06
CA TRP A 74 6.58 0.83 10.69
C TRP A 74 7.76 1.12 9.75
N LEU A 75 8.69 1.99 10.17
CA LEU A 75 9.87 2.32 9.37
C LEU A 75 10.73 1.08 9.12
N ASP A 76 10.99 0.29 10.16
CA ASP A 76 11.76 -0.95 10.06
C ASP A 76 11.11 -1.96 9.12
N PHE A 77 9.79 -2.12 9.20
CA PHE A 77 9.03 -3.00 8.33
C PHE A 77 9.12 -2.57 6.85
N VAL A 78 8.93 -1.28 6.58
CA VAL A 78 9.01 -0.72 5.22
C VAL A 78 10.43 -0.88 4.64
N VAL A 79 11.46 -0.60 5.46
CA VAL A 79 12.86 -0.77 5.10
C VAL A 79 13.18 -2.23 4.76
N ASP A 80 12.68 -3.16 5.56
CA ASP A 80 12.86 -4.59 5.33
C ASP A 80 12.18 -5.04 4.04
N CYS A 81 10.95 -4.60 3.77
CA CYS A 81 10.26 -4.86 2.50
C CYS A 81 11.07 -4.34 1.31
N ARG A 82 11.61 -3.12 1.39
CA ARG A 82 12.43 -2.51 0.33
C ARG A 82 13.78 -3.18 0.11
N ARG A 83 14.33 -3.82 1.14
CA ARG A 83 15.51 -4.68 1.04
C ARG A 83 15.21 -6.06 0.47
N GLY A 84 13.96 -6.33 0.11
CA GLY A 84 13.51 -7.61 -0.44
C GLY A 84 13.31 -8.70 0.62
N LYS A 85 13.24 -8.35 1.90
CA LYS A 85 12.85 -9.32 2.92
C LYS A 85 11.35 -9.56 2.82
N THR A 86 10.98 -10.84 2.75
CA THR A 86 9.59 -11.28 2.71
C THR A 86 9.01 -11.43 4.12
N HIS A 87 7.70 -11.29 4.25
CA HIS A 87 6.94 -11.55 5.47
C HIS A 87 5.78 -12.52 5.19
N ASN A 88 5.16 -13.03 6.25
CA ASN A 88 4.09 -14.04 6.18
C ASN A 88 2.73 -13.50 6.61
N TYR A 89 2.53 -12.17 6.62
CA TYR A 89 1.23 -11.56 6.85
C TYR A 89 0.32 -11.75 5.63
N ASP A 90 -0.95 -12.06 5.90
CA ASP A 90 -2.02 -12.12 4.89
C ASP A 90 -2.38 -10.73 4.39
N CYS A 91 -2.45 -9.77 5.32
CA CYS A 91 -2.69 -8.36 5.03
C CYS A 91 -1.71 -7.47 5.80
N VAL A 92 -1.35 -6.33 5.22
CA VAL A 92 -0.70 -5.23 5.96
C VAL A 92 -1.45 -3.94 5.68
N GLU A 93 -1.90 -3.27 6.74
CA GLU A 93 -2.64 -2.01 6.67
C GLU A 93 -1.88 -0.91 7.42
N GLY A 94 -1.84 0.30 6.87
CA GLY A 94 -1.26 1.44 7.57
C GLY A 94 -0.87 2.62 6.69
N PRO A 95 0.01 3.51 7.20
CA PRO A 95 0.49 4.67 6.48
C PRO A 95 1.19 4.30 5.17
N MET A 96 0.85 5.01 4.10
CA MET A 96 1.53 4.93 2.81
C MET A 96 2.76 5.83 2.79
N ALA A 97 3.91 5.29 2.37
CA ALA A 97 5.07 6.11 2.05
C ALA A 97 4.87 6.76 0.67
N ASP A 98 4.19 7.92 0.66
CA ASP A 98 3.97 8.70 -0.57
C ASP A 98 5.28 9.18 -1.22
N ASP A 99 5.24 9.81 -2.40
CA ASP A 99 6.45 10.21 -3.14
C ASP A 99 7.51 10.94 -2.28
N THR A 100 7.10 11.76 -1.30
CA THR A 100 8.05 12.46 -0.43
C THR A 100 8.61 11.54 0.65
N ILE A 101 7.75 10.83 1.38
CA ILE A 101 8.17 9.90 2.43
C ILE A 101 8.99 8.76 1.81
N TRP A 102 8.63 8.33 0.62
CA TRP A 102 9.32 7.32 -0.18
C TRP A 102 10.78 7.68 -0.40
N ASN A 103 11.07 8.94 -0.75
CA ASN A 103 12.45 9.40 -0.94
C ASN A 103 13.25 9.33 0.37
N TYR A 104 12.66 9.77 1.49
CA TYR A 104 13.34 9.72 2.79
C TYR A 104 13.56 8.29 3.27
N VAL A 105 12.64 7.37 3.00
CA VAL A 105 12.84 5.94 3.26
C VAL A 105 14.00 5.41 2.41
N ASP A 106 14.09 5.75 1.12
CA ASP A 106 15.20 5.32 0.25
C ASP A 106 16.56 5.89 0.73
N ASP A 107 16.60 7.17 1.11
CA ASP A 107 17.78 7.79 1.72
C ASP A 107 18.19 7.08 3.01
N PHE A 108 17.23 6.72 3.86
CA PHE A 108 17.50 5.96 5.09
C PHE A 108 17.99 4.54 4.79
N VAL A 109 17.38 3.83 3.83
CA VAL A 109 17.82 2.48 3.39
C VAL A 109 19.27 2.51 2.90
N ARG A 110 19.66 3.57 2.20
CA ARG A 110 21.02 3.82 1.67
C ARG A 110 22.01 4.33 2.71
N GLY A 111 21.55 4.62 3.93
CA GLY A 111 22.38 5.18 5.01
C GLY A 111 22.78 6.64 4.80
N LEU A 112 22.06 7.38 3.96
CA LEU A 112 22.30 8.80 3.68
C LEU A 112 21.75 9.72 4.78
N ILE A 113 20.70 9.28 5.48
CA ILE A 113 20.14 9.97 6.65
C ILE A 113 20.05 9.01 7.83
N THR A 114 20.15 9.55 9.04
CA THR A 114 19.93 8.77 10.27
C THR A 114 18.43 8.61 10.55
N ARG A 115 18.09 7.76 11.52
CA ARG A 115 16.69 7.58 11.96
C ARG A 115 16.12 8.87 12.54
N GLU A 116 16.92 9.60 13.31
CA GLU A 116 16.54 10.89 13.90
C GLU A 116 16.27 11.92 12.79
N ALA A 117 17.13 11.97 11.76
CA ALA A 117 16.94 12.84 10.61
C ALA A 117 15.68 12.46 9.81
N PHE A 118 15.39 11.17 9.63
CA PHE A 118 14.15 10.71 9.01
C PHE A 118 12.92 11.28 9.72
N TRP A 119 12.84 11.11 11.05
CA TRP A 119 11.70 11.60 11.83
C TRP A 119 11.56 13.12 11.79
N GLU A 120 12.67 13.86 11.81
CA GLU A 120 12.64 15.31 11.64
C GLU A 120 12.12 15.76 10.26
N LEU A 121 12.40 14.99 9.20
CA LEU A 121 11.92 15.27 7.84
C LEU A 121 10.44 14.95 7.65
N VAL A 122 9.91 13.94 8.35
CA VAL A 122 8.50 13.52 8.24
C VAL A 122 7.57 14.10 9.29
N LYS A 123 8.06 14.81 10.32
CA LYS A 123 7.23 15.29 11.46
C LYS A 123 6.02 16.15 11.11
N PHE A 124 6.01 16.80 9.94
CA PHE A 124 4.89 17.61 9.44
C PHE A 124 4.20 16.97 8.23
N LYS A 125 4.45 15.67 7.98
CA LYS A 125 3.81 14.90 6.93
C LYS A 125 2.66 14.10 7.53
N TYR A 126 1.56 14.07 6.80
CA TYR A 126 0.36 13.33 7.16
C TYR A 126 0.20 12.23 6.12
N PRO A 127 0.81 11.06 6.33
CA PRO A 127 0.76 9.97 5.37
C PRO A 127 -0.69 9.54 5.16
N THR A 128 -0.98 9.08 3.95
CA THR A 128 -2.30 8.56 3.62
C THR A 128 -2.40 7.08 3.97
N HIS A 129 -3.51 6.44 3.64
CA HIS A 129 -3.78 5.05 4.00
C HIS A 129 -3.49 4.08 2.85
N GLN A 130 -2.96 2.89 3.15
CA GLN A 130 -2.98 1.76 2.24
C GLN A 130 -3.21 0.44 2.99
N ILE A 131 -3.79 -0.52 2.29
CA ILE A 131 -3.86 -1.93 2.68
C ILE A 131 -3.37 -2.78 1.51
N VAL A 132 -2.50 -3.74 1.79
CA VAL A 132 -2.06 -4.75 0.84
C VAL A 132 -2.62 -6.11 1.22
N PHE A 133 -3.10 -6.84 0.21
CA PHE A 133 -3.53 -8.24 0.30
C PHE A 133 -2.44 -9.12 -0.31
N CYS A 134 -1.84 -9.96 0.51
CA CYS A 134 -0.60 -10.68 0.20
C CYS A 134 -0.82 -12.17 -0.10
N THR A 135 -2.00 -12.72 0.21
CA THR A 135 -2.36 -14.13 -0.01
C THR A 135 -3.70 -14.29 -0.74
N GLU A 136 -3.89 -15.42 -1.42
CA GLU A 136 -5.15 -15.70 -2.11
C GLU A 136 -6.35 -15.74 -1.15
N GLU A 137 -6.15 -16.21 0.08
CA GLU A 137 -7.18 -16.16 1.12
C GLU A 137 -7.53 -14.71 1.48
N SER A 138 -6.52 -13.83 1.61
CA SER A 138 -6.76 -12.42 1.88
C SER A 138 -7.57 -11.71 0.80
N LEU A 139 -7.38 -12.08 -0.48
CA LEU A 139 -8.14 -11.50 -1.60
C LEU A 139 -9.63 -11.82 -1.55
N LYS A 140 -10.04 -12.94 -0.94
CA LYS A 140 -11.45 -13.32 -0.80
C LYS A 140 -12.25 -12.36 0.09
N GLN A 141 -11.56 -11.50 0.85
CA GLN A 141 -12.19 -10.41 1.60
C GLN A 141 -12.71 -9.27 0.69
N LEU A 142 -12.32 -9.26 -0.58
CA LEU A 142 -12.73 -8.26 -1.58
C LEU A 142 -13.80 -8.83 -2.51
N CYS A 143 -14.91 -8.11 -2.66
CA CYS A 143 -15.91 -8.36 -3.69
C CYS A 143 -15.97 -7.14 -4.62
N PHE A 144 -15.73 -7.36 -5.92
CA PHE A 144 -15.77 -6.29 -6.92
C PHE A 144 -17.20 -5.78 -7.09
N GLU A 145 -17.37 -4.47 -6.95
CA GLU A 145 -18.68 -3.82 -7.06
C GLU A 145 -18.84 -3.09 -8.40
N ARG A 146 -17.85 -2.27 -8.76
CA ARG A 146 -17.88 -1.43 -9.96
C ARG A 146 -16.52 -0.86 -10.30
N SER A 147 -16.42 -0.26 -11.48
CA SER A 147 -15.29 0.60 -11.85
C SER A 147 -15.78 1.84 -12.61
N TYR A 148 -14.95 2.87 -12.67
CA TYR A 148 -15.19 4.04 -13.50
C TYR A 148 -13.87 4.63 -14.00
N SER A 149 -13.92 5.27 -15.18
CA SER A 149 -12.79 5.98 -15.77
C SER A 149 -12.76 7.45 -15.33
N LEU A 150 -11.56 8.02 -15.25
CA LEU A 150 -11.29 9.43 -14.96
C LEU A 150 -11.09 10.28 -16.20
#